data_AF-A0A8H5C6K3-F1
#
_entry.id   AF-A0A8H5C6K3-F1
#
_cell.length_a   1.000
_cell.length_b   1.000
_cell.length_c   1.000
_cell.angle_alpha   90.00
_cell.angle_beta   90.00
_cell.angle_gamma   90.00
#
_symmetry.space_group_name_H-M   'P 1'
#
loop_
_entity.id
_entity.type
_entity.pdbx_description
1 polymer ?
#
loop_
_entity_poly.entity_id
_entity_poly.type
_entity_poly.pdbx_seq_one_letter_code
_entity_poly.pdbx_strand_id
1 'polypeptide(L)'
;MSTKPSEGNASAQQTLDILYEMSQLLNTQLDKETLATCVGLIESGVNPDALAVGTIALYSRAQSLMVRYQEVIQELRREGAARAQPSAE
;
A
#
# COMPACT_ATOMS: atom_id res chain seq x y z
N MET A 1 9.46 37.96 17.41
CA MET A 1 9.42 37.21 16.14
C MET A 1 8.17 36.35 16.14
N SER A 2 7.16 36.73 15.34
CA SER A 2 5.87 36.03 15.26
C SER A 2 5.97 34.97 14.17
N THR A 3 6.21 33.72 14.56
CA THR A 3 6.16 32.59 13.64
C THR A 3 4.69 32.19 13.46
N LYS A 4 4.00 32.85 12.53
CA LYS A 4 2.74 32.31 12.00
C LYS A 4 3.06 30.92 11.44
N PRO A 5 2.35 29.84 11.82
CA PRO A 5 2.44 28.60 11.08
C PRO A 5 2.06 28.93 9.63
N SER A 6 3.02 28.74 8.72
CA SER A 6 2.91 29.14 7.32
C SER A 6 1.63 28.58 6.71
N GLU A 7 0.78 29.46 6.19
CA GLU A 7 -0.47 29.10 5.47
C GLU A 7 -0.21 28.04 4.38
N GLY A 8 0.98 28.05 3.78
CA GLY A 8 1.40 27.03 2.80
C GLY A 8 1.42 25.59 3.33
N ASN A 9 1.67 25.35 4.63
CA ASN A 9 1.64 23.99 5.19
C ASN A 9 0.20 23.50 5.38
N ALA A 10 -0.72 24.39 5.78
CA ALA A 10 -2.14 24.07 5.85
C ALA A 10 -2.72 23.78 4.45
N SER A 11 -2.34 24.56 3.44
CA SER A 11 -2.77 24.33 2.05
C SER A 11 -2.25 23.01 1.48
N ALA A 12 -1.00 22.64 1.79
CA ALA A 12 -0.41 21.37 1.36
C ALA A 12 -1.13 20.17 1.99
N GLN A 13 -1.47 20.24 3.29
CA GLN A 13 -2.23 19.17 3.95
C GLN A 13 -3.65 19.04 3.37
N GLN A 14 -4.34 20.16 3.15
CA GLN A 14 -5.67 20.13 2.52
C GLN A 14 -5.63 19.52 1.11
N THR A 15 -4.57 19.81 0.34
CA THR A 15 -4.41 19.23 -1.00
C THR A 15 -4.20 17.72 -0.92
N LEU A 16 -3.37 17.23 0.01
CA LEU A 16 -3.16 15.81 0.23
C LEU A 16 -4.44 15.10 0.73
N ASP A 17 -5.23 15.75 1.58
CA ASP A 17 -6.53 15.25 2.03
C ASP A 17 -7.50 15.02 0.87
N ILE A 18 -7.64 16.01 -0.01
CA ILE A 18 -8.51 15.91 -1.19
C ILE A 18 -7.99 14.83 -2.15
N LEU A 19 -6.68 14.77 -2.40
CA LEU A 19 -6.09 13.72 -3.23
C LEU A 19 -6.30 12.33 -2.63
N TYR A 20 -6.28 12.20 -1.31
CA TYR A 20 -6.55 10.95 -0.63
C TYR A 20 -8.02 10.54 -0.78
N GLU A 21 -8.97 11.46 -0.61
CA GLU A 21 -10.38 11.20 -0.89
C GLU A 21 -10.60 10.74 -2.35
N MET A 22 -9.94 11.39 -3.31
CA MET A 22 -9.96 10.96 -4.72
C MET A 22 -9.40 9.54 -4.89
N SER A 23 -8.30 9.19 -4.21
CA SER A 23 -7.71 7.84 -4.27
C SER A 23 -8.62 6.77 -3.67
N GLN A 24 -9.38 7.10 -2.62
CA GLN A 24 -10.37 6.20 -2.02
C GLN A 24 -11.57 6.01 -2.96
N LEU A 25 -12.04 7.07 -3.61
CA LEU A 25 -13.13 7.00 -4.60
C LEU A 25 -12.74 6.17 -5.84
N LEU A 26 -11.50 6.30 -6.30
CA LEU A 26 -10.95 5.52 -7.42
C LEU A 26 -10.48 4.12 -7.00
N ASN A 27 -10.64 3.78 -5.72
CA ASN A 27 -10.31 2.49 -5.14
C ASN A 27 -8.85 2.05 -5.40
N THR A 28 -7.92 3.00 -5.40
CA THR A 28 -6.50 2.73 -5.70
C THR A 28 -5.72 2.14 -4.52
N GLN A 29 -6.37 2.02 -3.34
CA GLN A 29 -5.78 1.54 -2.08
C GLN A 29 -4.47 2.25 -1.68
N LEU A 30 -4.30 3.53 -2.03
CA LEU A 30 -3.12 4.30 -1.65
C LEU A 30 -3.32 4.91 -0.25
N ASP A 31 -2.39 4.62 0.65
CA ASP A 31 -2.31 5.28 1.96
C ASP A 31 -1.81 6.73 1.82
N LYS A 32 -2.20 7.62 2.76
CA LYS A 32 -1.78 9.03 2.75
C LYS A 32 -0.26 9.22 2.68
N GLU A 33 0.50 8.34 3.32
CA GLU A 33 1.97 8.40 3.33
C GLU A 33 2.56 8.08 1.94
N THR A 34 2.01 7.04 1.29
CA THR A 34 2.37 6.66 -0.08
C THR A 34 2.00 7.77 -1.06
N LEU A 35 0.85 8.40 -0.87
CA LEU A 35 0.39 9.51 -1.70
C LEU A 35 1.28 10.76 -1.55
N ALA A 36 1.67 11.11 -0.32
CA ALA A 36 2.61 12.21 -0.06
C ALA A 36 3.98 11.95 -0.70
N THR A 37 4.47 10.70 -0.63
CA THR A 37 5.69 10.29 -1.31
C THR A 37 5.55 10.42 -2.82
N CYS A 38 4.41 10.01 -3.39
CA CYS A 38 4.15 10.15 -4.82
C CYS A 38 4.13 11.61 -5.27
N VAL A 39 3.51 12.51 -4.50
CA VAL A 39 3.51 13.95 -4.77
C VAL A 39 4.94 14.49 -4.77
N GLY A 40 5.76 14.14 -3.77
CA GLY A 40 7.16 14.59 -3.72
C GLY A 40 8.01 14.06 -4.89
N LEU A 41 7.75 12.84 -5.36
CA LEU A 41 8.41 12.28 -6.55
C LEU A 41 7.98 13.02 -7.84
N ILE A 42 6.69 13.35 -7.97
CA ILE A 42 6.17 14.12 -9.11
C ILE A 42 6.73 15.55 -9.10
N GLU A 43 6.80 16.20 -7.93
CA GLU A 43 7.45 17.51 -7.75
C GLU A 43 8.94 17.48 -8.10
N SER A 44 9.59 16.32 -7.93
CA SER A 44 10.99 16.08 -8.35
C SER A 44 11.14 15.79 -9.85
N GLY A 45 10.04 15.79 -10.62
CA GLY A 45 10.05 15.59 -12.07
C GLY A 45 9.87 14.13 -12.51
N VAL A 46 9.50 13.22 -11.61
CA VAL A 46 9.16 11.84 -11.97
C VAL A 46 7.84 11.82 -12.73
N ASN A 47 7.80 11.08 -13.83
CA ASN A 47 6.59 10.94 -14.64
C ASN A 47 5.49 10.22 -13.83
N PRO A 48 4.31 10.85 -13.61
CA PRO A 48 3.23 10.28 -12.82
C PRO A 48 2.67 8.98 -13.41
N ASP A 49 2.76 8.77 -14.73
CA ASP A 49 2.28 7.56 -15.41
C ASP A 49 3.19 6.36 -15.10
N ALA A 50 4.51 6.58 -15.15
CA ALA A 50 5.50 5.58 -14.74
C ALA A 50 5.42 5.27 -13.24
N LEU A 51 5.10 6.29 -12.44
CA LEU A 51 4.89 6.14 -11.00
C LEU A 51 3.64 5.32 -10.72
N ALA A 52 2.50 5.61 -11.36
CA ALA A 52 1.25 4.88 -11.18
C ALA A 52 1.41 3.39 -11.47
N VAL A 53 2.10 3.05 -12.57
CA VAL A 53 2.40 1.65 -12.90
C VAL A 53 3.29 1.01 -11.83
N GLY A 54 4.31 1.71 -11.36
CA GLY A 54 5.19 1.23 -10.29
C GLY A 54 4.46 0.96 -8.99
N THR A 55 3.66 1.92 -8.50
CA THR A 55 2.96 1.81 -7.21
C THR A 55 1.84 0.75 -7.27
N ILE A 56 1.04 0.73 -8.33
CA ILE A 56 -0.04 -0.26 -8.51
C ILE A 56 0.53 -1.67 -8.69
N ALA A 57 1.59 -1.83 -9.48
CA ALA A 57 2.23 -3.13 -9.69
C ALA A 57 2.90 -3.65 -8.40
N LEU A 58 3.47 -2.78 -7.57
CA LEU A 58 4.05 -3.18 -6.28
C LEU A 58 2.97 -3.62 -5.29
N TYR A 59 1.85 -2.89 -5.19
CA TYR A 59 0.74 -3.30 -4.33
C TYR A 59 0.12 -4.63 -4.79
N SER A 60 -0.12 -4.82 -6.09
CA SER A 60 -0.70 -6.08 -6.60
C SER A 60 0.26 -7.26 -6.41
N ARG A 61 1.57 -7.02 -6.56
CA ARG A 61 2.61 -8.03 -6.36
C ARG A 61 2.77 -8.38 -4.88
N ALA A 62 2.67 -7.41 -3.97
CA ALA A 62 2.66 -7.65 -2.53
C ALA A 62 1.44 -8.47 -2.09
N GLN A 63 0.24 -8.15 -2.59
CA GLN A 63 -0.98 -8.92 -2.32
C GLN A 63 -0.88 -10.35 -2.84
N SER A 64 -0.40 -10.52 -4.08
CA SER A 64 -0.20 -11.85 -4.68
C SER A 64 0.81 -12.68 -3.87
N LEU A 65 1.84 -12.04 -3.31
CA LEU A 65 2.83 -12.68 -2.46
C LEU A 65 2.20 -13.14 -1.14
N MET A 66 1.36 -12.32 -0.49
CA MET A 66 0.65 -12.71 0.73
C MET A 66 -0.28 -13.90 0.51
N VAL A 67 -1.03 -13.93 -0.60
CA VAL A 67 -1.90 -15.07 -0.94
C VAL A 67 -1.07 -16.34 -1.10
N ARG A 68 0.04 -16.27 -1.84
CA ARG A 68 0.96 -17.41 -1.99
C ARG A 68 1.54 -17.87 -0.66
N TYR A 69 1.98 -16.95 0.20
CA TYR A 69 2.47 -17.32 1.54
C TYR A 69 1.37 -17.99 2.37
N GLN A 70 0.13 -17.52 2.28
CA GLN A 70 -1.00 -18.10 2.99
C GLN A 70 -1.33 -19.51 2.50
N GLU A 71 -1.29 -19.76 1.18
CA GLU A 71 -1.45 -21.11 0.62
C GLU A 71 -0.37 -22.07 1.13
N VAL A 72 0.89 -21.64 1.15
CA VAL A 72 2.01 -22.46 1.66
C VAL A 72 1.80 -22.81 3.13
N ILE A 73 1.35 -21.86 3.96
CA ILE A 73 1.07 -22.10 5.38
C ILE A 73 -0.08 -23.10 5.56
N GLN A 74 -1.11 -23.04 4.72
CA GLN A 74 -2.23 -23.99 4.77
C GLN A 74 -1.80 -25.40 4.37
N GLU A 75 -0.94 -25.54 3.36
CA GLU A 75 -0.43 -26.83 2.94
C GLU A 75 0.44 -27.46 4.04
N LEU A 76 1.35 -26.69 4.65
CA LEU A 76 2.15 -27.16 5.78
C LEU A 76 1.28 -27.57 6.98
N ARG A 77 0.18 -26.85 7.23
CA ARG A 77 -0.81 -27.23 8.27
C ARG A 77 -1.51 -28.55 7.92
N ARG A 78 -1.88 -28.75 6.66
CA ARG A 78 -2.53 -29.96 6.17
C ARG A 78 -1.61 -31.18 6.26
N GLU A 79 -0.36 -31.03 5.82
CA GLU A 79 0.67 -32.07 5.95
C GLU A 79 0.98 -32.39 7.41
N GLY A 80 1.06 -31.38 8.28
CA GLY A 80 1.22 -31.55 9.71
C GLY A 80 0.05 -32.30 10.37
N ALA A 81 -1.19 -31.99 9.99
CA ALA A 81 -2.38 -32.70 10.47
C ALA A 81 -2.43 -34.16 9.98
N ALA A 82 -2.06 -34.43 8.73
CA ALA A 82 -2.00 -35.78 8.18
C ALA A 82 -0.93 -36.65 8.87
N ARG A 83 0.20 -36.04 9.30
CA ARG A 83 1.26 -36.72 10.06
C ARG A 83 0.94 -36.93 11.55
N ALA A 84 -0.05 -36.25 12.11
CA ALA A 84 -0.49 -36.45 13.49
C ALA A 84 -1.51 -37.61 13.65
N GLN A 85 -2.05 -38.13 12.55
CA GLN A 85 -3.01 -39.24 12.52
C GLN A 85 -2.48 -40.68 12.26
N PRO A 86 -1.16 -41.01 12.24
CA PRO A 86 -0.75 -42.41 12.17
C PRO A 86 -0.69 -42.98 13.59
N SER A 87 -1.77 -43.65 14.02
CA SER A 87 -1.81 -44.77 15.00
C SER A 87 -3.15 -44.75 15.74
N ALA A 88 -4.21 -45.15 15.04
CA ALA A 88 -5.40 -45.70 15.67
C ALA A 88 -5.79 -46.97 14.90
N GLU A 89 -4.89 -47.95 14.92
CA GLU A 89 -5.21 -49.35 14.62
C GLU A 89 -4.27 -50.26 15.43
#